data_AF-A0ABC8KLL0-F1
#
_entry.id   AF-A0ABC8KLL0-F1
#
_cell.length_a   1.000
_cell.length_b   1.000
_cell.length_c   1.000
_cell.angle_alpha   90.00
_cell.angle_beta   90.00
_cell.angle_gamma   90.00
#
_symmetry.space_group_name_H-M   'P 1'
#
loop_
_entity.id
_entity.type
_entity.pdbx_description
1 polymer ?
#
loop_
_entity_poly.entity_id
_entity_poly.type
_entity_poly.pdbx_seq_one_letter_code
_entity_poly.pdbx_strand_id
1 'polypeptide(L)'
;MGKKERARPEKLSVYLYIPNIVGYMRVLLNCVAFAVCFSNKTLFSILYFFSFCCDAVDGWCARRFNQVSTFGAVLDMVTDRVSTACLLVILSQVYRPSLVFLSLLALDIASHWLQMYSTFLAGKSSHKDVKDSTSWLFRLYYGNRIFMCYCCVSCEVLYIILLLIAKNQTENLLNVVVATLTQISPLSFLLALTLLGWSMKQTVNIIQMKTAADVCVLYDIEKQHKKP
;
A
#
# COMPACT_ATOMS: atom_id res chain seq x y z
N MET A 1 7.05 17.83 -43.68
CA MET A 1 6.10 17.97 -42.56
C MET A 1 6.88 17.98 -41.25
N GLY A 2 7.09 19.14 -40.64
CA GLY A 2 7.79 19.24 -39.36
C GLY A 2 7.00 18.56 -38.24
N LYS A 3 7.67 17.71 -37.46
CA LYS A 3 7.13 17.23 -36.19
C LYS A 3 6.81 18.47 -35.34
N LYS A 4 5.53 18.75 -35.08
CA LYS A 4 5.13 19.71 -34.03
C LYS A 4 5.78 19.24 -32.74
N GLU A 5 6.78 19.96 -32.24
CA GLU A 5 7.23 19.81 -30.85
C GLU A 5 5.99 20.04 -29.97
N ARG A 6 5.59 19.01 -29.22
CA ARG A 6 4.54 19.21 -28.20
C ARG A 6 5.08 20.23 -27.21
N ALA A 7 4.36 21.33 -27.05
CA ALA A 7 4.64 22.31 -26.01
C ALA A 7 4.83 21.60 -24.66
N ARG A 8 5.87 21.96 -23.91
CA ARG A 8 6.07 21.41 -22.57
C ARG A 8 4.83 21.74 -21.73
N PRO A 9 4.22 20.74 -21.07
CA PRO A 9 3.09 21.00 -20.19
C PRO A 9 3.53 21.96 -19.09
N GLU A 10 2.71 23.00 -18.86
CA GLU A 10 2.94 23.91 -17.75
C GLU A 10 2.84 23.15 -16.42
N LYS A 11 3.62 23.56 -15.40
CA LYS A 11 3.62 22.90 -14.09
C LYS A 11 2.21 22.73 -13.51
N LEU A 12 1.37 23.76 -13.64
CA LEU A 12 -0.01 23.76 -13.17
C LEU A 12 -0.87 22.70 -13.87
N SER A 13 -0.64 22.46 -15.16
CA SER A 13 -1.37 21.43 -15.91
C SER A 13 -1.10 20.03 -15.37
N VAL A 14 0.14 19.75 -14.94
CA VAL A 14 0.51 18.47 -14.33
C VAL A 14 -0.17 18.30 -12.97
N TYR A 15 -0.19 19.33 -12.12
CA TYR A 15 -0.89 19.27 -10.83
C TYR A 15 -2.39 19.04 -10.98
N LEU A 16 -2.99 19.52 -12.08
CA LEU A 16 -4.42 19.41 -12.39
C LEU A 16 -4.77 18.25 -13.34
N TYR A 17 -3.84 17.32 -13.58
CA TYR A 17 -4.20 16.09 -14.28
C TYR A 17 -5.34 15.38 -13.56
N ILE A 18 -6.26 14.80 -14.34
CA ILE A 18 -7.42 14.07 -13.84
C ILE A 18 -7.04 13.02 -12.77
N PRO A 19 -6.01 12.17 -12.96
CA PRO A 19 -5.57 11.25 -11.90
C PRO A 19 -5.13 11.96 -10.61
N ASN A 20 -4.49 13.13 -10.69
CA ASN A 20 -4.03 13.85 -9.50
C ASN A 20 -5.20 14.50 -8.74
N ILE A 21 -6.23 14.96 -9.45
CA ILE A 21 -7.47 15.43 -8.84
C ILE A 21 -8.15 14.29 -8.07
N VAL A 22 -8.21 13.09 -8.65
CA VAL A 22 -8.70 11.89 -7.94
C VAL A 22 -7.85 11.61 -6.70
N GLY A 23 -6.52 11.71 -6.81
CA GLY A 23 -5.60 11.62 -5.68
C GLY A 23 -5.90 12.61 -4.55
N TYR A 24 -6.15 13.89 -4.87
CA TYR A 24 -6.53 14.88 -3.85
C TYR A 24 -7.87 14.56 -3.20
N MET A 25 -8.85 14.07 -3.97
CA MET A 25 -10.14 13.63 -3.43
C MET A 25 -9.96 12.45 -2.47
N ARG A 26 -9.05 11.51 -2.76
CA ARG A 26 -8.70 10.40 -1.84
C ARG A 26 -8.13 10.91 -0.52
N VAL A 27 -7.22 11.88 -0.58
CA VAL A 27 -6.67 12.52 0.63
C VAL A 27 -7.80 13.13 1.47
N LEU A 28 -8.70 13.90 0.85
CA LEU A 28 -9.83 14.51 1.54
C LEU A 28 -10.79 13.47 2.14
N LEU A 29 -11.13 12.43 1.37
CA LEU A 29 -11.97 11.32 1.83
C LEU A 29 -11.35 10.61 3.05
N ASN A 30 -10.04 10.35 3.01
CA ASN A 30 -9.32 9.76 4.14
C ASN A 30 -9.35 10.70 5.36
N CYS A 31 -9.14 12.01 5.20
CA CYS A 31 -9.24 12.96 6.29
C CYS A 31 -10.62 12.94 6.96
N VAL A 32 -11.70 12.93 6.15
CA VAL A 32 -13.07 12.86 6.66
C VAL A 32 -13.34 11.51 7.32
N ALA A 33 -12.89 10.40 6.72
CA ALA A 33 -13.01 9.06 7.29
C ALA A 33 -12.37 9.04 8.68
N PHE A 34 -11.10 9.39 8.80
CA PHE A 34 -10.38 9.37 10.08
C PHE A 34 -10.99 10.30 11.14
N ALA A 35 -11.57 11.43 10.75
CA ALA A 35 -12.28 12.32 11.67
C ALA A 35 -13.52 11.67 12.31
N VAL A 36 -14.21 10.76 11.60
CA VAL A 36 -15.41 10.07 12.10
C VAL A 36 -15.13 8.68 12.67
N CYS A 37 -13.86 8.24 12.70
CA CYS A 37 -13.47 6.86 13.02
C CYS A 37 -14.02 6.35 14.36
N PHE A 38 -13.87 7.14 15.43
CA PHE A 38 -14.33 6.75 16.77
C PHE A 38 -15.82 6.98 17.00
N SER A 39 -16.46 7.85 16.21
CA SER A 39 -17.89 8.17 16.34
C SER A 39 -18.77 7.20 15.57
N ASN A 40 -18.38 6.82 14.35
CA ASN A 40 -19.15 5.92 13.50
C ASN A 40 -18.22 5.04 12.65
N LYS A 41 -17.92 3.84 13.17
CA LYS A 41 -17.07 2.85 12.52
C LYS A 41 -17.60 2.42 11.15
N THR A 42 -18.92 2.35 10.97
CA THR A 42 -19.54 1.97 9.70
C THR A 42 -19.30 3.03 8.63
N LEU A 43 -19.53 4.31 8.96
CA LEU A 43 -19.29 5.42 8.05
C LEU A 43 -17.80 5.54 7.71
N PHE A 44 -16.91 5.39 8.71
CA PHE A 44 -15.47 5.28 8.49
C PHE A 44 -15.14 4.22 7.44
N SER A 45 -15.61 2.99 7.64
CA SER A 45 -15.31 1.86 6.77
C SER A 45 -15.80 2.08 5.34
N ILE A 46 -16.98 2.69 5.16
CA ILE A 46 -17.50 3.02 3.83
C ILE A 46 -16.63 4.07 3.13
N LEU A 47 -16.31 5.18 3.82
CA LEU A 47 -15.51 6.26 3.25
C LEU A 47 -14.08 5.81 2.93
N TYR A 48 -13.47 5.08 3.86
CA TYR A 48 -12.13 4.53 3.70
C TYR A 48 -12.07 3.51 2.55
N PHE A 49 -13.03 2.58 2.48
CA PHE A 49 -13.11 1.62 1.38
C PHE A 49 -13.31 2.30 0.03
N PHE A 50 -14.16 3.34 -0.03
CA PHE A 50 -14.36 4.10 -1.26
C PHE A 50 -13.08 4.83 -1.69
N SER A 51 -12.36 5.45 -0.75
CA SER A 51 -11.05 6.07 -1.00
C SER A 51 -10.03 5.06 -1.56
N PHE A 52 -10.00 3.86 -0.99
CA PHE A 52 -9.16 2.76 -1.48
C PHE A 52 -9.58 2.28 -2.88
N CYS A 53 -10.87 2.24 -3.21
CA CYS A 53 -11.30 1.92 -4.58
C CYS A 53 -10.89 2.99 -5.60
N CYS A 54 -10.85 4.27 -5.19
CA CYS A 54 -10.42 5.37 -6.05
C CYS A 54 -8.94 5.26 -6.48
N ASP A 55 -8.12 4.51 -5.75
CA ASP A 55 -6.74 4.14 -6.12
C ASP A 55 -6.64 3.53 -7.52
N ALA A 56 -7.44 2.50 -7.76
CA ALA A 56 -7.45 1.82 -9.06
C ALA A 56 -7.92 2.76 -10.17
N VAL A 57 -8.80 3.73 -9.83
CA VAL A 57 -9.37 4.69 -10.76
C VAL A 57 -8.35 5.74 -11.18
N ASP A 58 -7.54 6.28 -10.26
CA ASP A 58 -6.51 7.26 -10.65
C ASP A 58 -5.46 6.64 -11.59
N GLY A 59 -5.01 5.41 -11.31
CA GLY A 59 -4.06 4.72 -12.15
C GLY A 59 -4.65 4.37 -13.52
N TRP A 60 -5.93 4.01 -13.56
CA TRP A 60 -6.66 3.79 -14.81
C TRP A 60 -6.79 5.07 -15.63
N CYS A 61 -7.20 6.18 -15.01
CA CYS A 61 -7.29 7.50 -15.63
C CYS A 61 -5.93 7.96 -16.17
N ALA A 62 -4.86 7.80 -15.41
CA ALA A 62 -3.51 8.19 -15.84
C ALA A 62 -3.09 7.48 -17.13
N ARG A 63 -3.37 6.17 -17.24
CA ARG A 63 -3.09 5.38 -18.45
C ARG A 63 -4.04 5.72 -19.60
N ARG A 64 -5.33 5.90 -19.32
CA ARG A 64 -6.36 6.16 -20.34
C ARG A 64 -6.20 7.53 -21.00
N PHE A 65 -5.87 8.55 -20.21
CA PHE A 65 -5.70 9.93 -20.66
C PHE A 65 -4.25 10.28 -21.01
N ASN A 66 -3.32 9.31 -20.93
CA ASN A 66 -1.90 9.53 -21.15
C ASN A 66 -1.33 10.68 -20.27
N GLN A 67 -1.79 10.74 -19.03
CA GLN A 67 -1.46 11.73 -18.00
C GLN A 67 -0.60 11.10 -16.87
N VAL A 68 0.27 10.16 -17.21
CA VAL A 68 1.20 9.54 -16.25
C VAL A 68 2.26 10.56 -15.87
N SER A 69 2.45 10.79 -14.57
CA SER A 69 3.44 11.73 -14.04
C SER A 69 4.14 11.16 -12.81
N THR A 70 5.41 11.52 -12.60
CA THR A 70 6.16 11.15 -11.39
C THR A 70 5.49 11.69 -10.14
N PHE A 71 4.98 12.93 -10.20
CA PHE A 71 4.23 13.53 -9.09
C PHE A 71 3.00 12.68 -8.72
N GLY A 72 2.18 12.30 -9.71
CA GLY A 72 1.00 11.47 -9.46
C GLY A 72 1.35 10.11 -8.87
N ALA A 73 2.40 9.46 -9.37
CA ALA A 73 2.87 8.19 -8.82
C ALA A 73 3.39 8.30 -7.38
N VAL A 74 4.02 9.43 -7.01
CA VAL A 74 4.45 9.69 -5.63
C VAL A 74 3.26 10.03 -4.73
N LEU A 75 2.33 10.86 -5.21
CA LEU A 75 1.10 11.21 -4.48
C LEU A 75 0.28 9.97 -4.13
N ASP A 76 0.10 9.08 -5.10
CA ASP A 76 -0.56 7.78 -4.96
C ASP A 76 0.09 6.93 -3.85
N MET A 77 1.38 6.65 -4.00
CA MET A 77 2.16 5.87 -3.03
C MET A 77 2.12 6.46 -1.62
N VAL A 78 2.30 7.78 -1.48
CA VAL A 78 2.30 8.44 -0.16
C VAL A 78 0.92 8.38 0.47
N THR A 79 -0.14 8.61 -0.30
CA THR A 79 -1.52 8.56 0.19
C THR A 79 -1.85 7.17 0.74
N ASP A 80 -1.50 6.11 0.01
CA ASP A 80 -1.67 4.72 0.46
C ASP A 80 -0.95 4.44 1.78
N ARG A 81 0.34 4.81 1.85
CA ARG A 81 1.14 4.51 3.03
C ARG A 81 0.61 5.25 4.26
N VAL A 82 0.22 6.51 4.10
CA VAL A 82 -0.34 7.31 5.19
C VAL A 82 -1.70 6.76 5.63
N SER A 83 -2.59 6.39 4.72
CA SER A 83 -3.90 5.85 5.08
C SER A 83 -3.78 4.52 5.83
N THR A 84 -2.98 3.57 5.31
CA THR A 84 -2.76 2.29 6.00
C THR A 84 -2.07 2.49 7.35
N ALA A 85 -1.11 3.42 7.44
CA ALA A 85 -0.43 3.73 8.70
C ALA A 85 -1.39 4.27 9.76
N CYS A 86 -2.24 5.23 9.42
CA CYS A 86 -3.25 5.77 10.32
C CYS A 86 -4.21 4.66 10.82
N LEU A 87 -4.65 3.78 9.92
CA LEU A 87 -5.52 2.66 10.28
C LEU A 87 -4.83 1.66 11.22
N LEU A 88 -3.56 1.33 10.97
CA LEU A 88 -2.77 0.46 11.86
C LEU A 88 -2.56 1.09 13.24
N VAL A 89 -2.33 2.42 13.31
CA VAL A 89 -2.24 3.13 14.60
C VAL A 89 -3.55 3.05 15.37
N ILE A 90 -4.69 3.24 14.71
CA ILE A 90 -6.01 3.09 15.35
C ILE A 90 -6.20 1.66 15.86
N LEU A 91 -5.90 0.66 15.04
CA LEU A 91 -5.99 -0.75 15.46
C LEU A 91 -5.06 -1.08 16.63
N SER A 92 -3.89 -0.45 16.71
CA SER A 92 -2.96 -0.58 17.85
C SER A 92 -3.54 -0.07 19.18
N GLN A 93 -4.47 0.89 19.13
CA GLN A 93 -5.17 1.40 20.31
C GLN A 93 -6.35 0.50 20.70
N VAL A 94 -6.99 -0.12 19.72
CA VAL A 94 -8.16 -0.98 19.91
C VAL A 94 -7.77 -2.37 20.42
N TYR A 95 -6.67 -2.94 19.91
CA TYR A 95 -6.30 -4.34 20.16
C TYR A 95 -5.02 -4.50 20.98
N ARG A 96 -4.96 -5.60 21.74
CA ARG A 96 -3.77 -6.04 22.48
C ARG A 96 -3.26 -7.41 21.98
N PRO A 97 -1.93 -7.62 21.93
CA PRO A 97 -0.87 -6.65 22.20
C PRO A 97 -0.73 -5.63 21.06
N SER A 98 -0.64 -4.34 21.40
CA SER A 98 -0.59 -3.23 20.45
C SER A 98 0.65 -3.26 19.55
N LEU A 99 1.72 -3.91 20.03
CA LEU A 99 2.98 -4.09 19.31
C LEU A 99 2.83 -4.82 17.98
N VAL A 100 1.79 -5.65 17.78
CA VAL A 100 1.57 -6.33 16.50
C VAL A 100 1.36 -5.30 15.39
N PHE A 101 0.43 -4.36 15.58
CA PHE A 101 0.11 -3.34 14.57
C PHE A 101 1.25 -2.34 14.38
N LEU A 102 1.97 -1.99 15.46
CA LEU A 102 3.17 -1.15 15.35
C LEU A 102 4.30 -1.84 14.58
N SER A 103 4.47 -3.15 14.75
CA SER A 103 5.47 -3.93 14.00
C SER A 103 5.09 -4.04 12.52
N LEU A 104 3.81 -4.20 12.21
CA LEU A 104 3.31 -4.18 10.83
C LEU A 104 3.52 -2.83 10.16
N LEU A 105 3.25 -1.74 10.88
CA LEU A 105 3.52 -0.38 10.42
C LEU A 105 5.02 -0.18 10.13
N ALA A 106 5.88 -0.59 11.07
CA ALA A 106 7.33 -0.49 10.90
C ALA A 106 7.81 -1.29 9.68
N LEU A 107 7.31 -2.52 9.50
CA LEU A 107 7.64 -3.37 8.36
C LEU A 107 7.19 -2.75 7.04
N ASP A 108 5.98 -2.21 6.97
CA ASP A 108 5.44 -1.62 5.75
C ASP A 108 6.24 -0.38 5.32
N ILE A 109 6.49 0.54 6.25
CA ILE A 109 7.27 1.76 5.97
C ILE A 109 8.73 1.42 5.62
N ALA A 110 9.39 0.54 6.39
CA ALA A 110 10.79 0.17 6.14
C ALA A 110 10.97 -0.53 4.79
N SER A 111 10.11 -1.49 4.46
CA SER A 111 10.19 -2.24 3.20
C SER A 111 9.97 -1.36 1.97
N HIS A 112 9.01 -0.44 2.03
CA HIS A 112 8.74 0.49 0.93
C HIS A 112 9.81 1.57 0.81
N TRP A 113 10.28 2.13 1.93
CA TRP A 113 11.33 3.15 1.91
C TRP A 113 12.64 2.61 1.33
N LEU A 114 13.08 1.44 1.79
CA LEU A 114 14.29 0.79 1.27
C LEU A 114 14.16 0.46 -0.22
N GLN A 115 13.00 -0.07 -0.64
CA GLN A 115 12.75 -0.39 -2.05
C GLN A 115 12.77 0.85 -2.94
N MET A 116 12.19 1.97 -2.49
CA MET A 116 12.21 3.23 -3.25
C MET A 116 13.64 3.77 -3.39
N TYR A 117 14.40 3.73 -2.31
CA TYR A 117 15.79 4.19 -2.32
C TYR A 117 16.69 3.31 -3.20
N SER A 118 16.58 1.98 -3.08
CA SER A 118 17.37 1.04 -3.89
C SER A 118 17.06 1.16 -5.39
N THR A 119 15.79 1.37 -5.76
CA THR A 119 15.37 1.61 -7.14
C THR A 119 15.98 2.90 -7.69
N PHE A 120 15.98 3.97 -6.88
CA PHE A 120 16.58 5.25 -7.24
C PHE A 120 18.09 5.11 -7.48
N LEU A 121 18.82 4.41 -6.60
CA LEU A 121 20.25 4.14 -6.76
C LEU A 121 20.56 3.32 -8.02
N ALA A 122 19.73 2.33 -8.33
CA ALA A 122 19.89 1.47 -9.51
C ALA A 122 19.57 2.19 -10.84
N GLY A 123 19.11 3.45 -10.82
CA GLY A 123 18.69 4.20 -12.00
C GLY A 123 17.48 3.60 -12.74
N LYS A 124 16.74 2.69 -12.07
CA LYS A 124 15.56 2.05 -12.64
C LYS A 124 14.36 2.99 -12.53
N SER A 125 13.59 3.12 -13.61
CA SER A 125 12.46 4.06 -13.71
C SER A 125 11.20 3.64 -12.93
N SER A 126 11.16 2.42 -12.39
CA SER A 126 10.01 1.88 -11.65
C SER A 126 10.43 0.89 -10.57
N HIS A 127 9.93 1.06 -9.34
CA HIS A 127 10.19 0.19 -8.19
C HIS A 127 9.48 -1.18 -8.28
N LYS A 128 8.71 -1.40 -9.36
CA LYS A 128 7.98 -2.65 -9.66
C LYS A 128 8.69 -3.54 -10.71
N ASP A 129 9.80 -3.08 -11.30
CA ASP A 129 10.57 -3.85 -12.30
C ASP A 129 11.71 -4.64 -11.64
N VAL A 130 11.40 -5.88 -11.24
CA VAL A 130 12.38 -6.77 -10.60
C VAL A 130 12.53 -8.05 -11.40
N LYS A 131 13.55 -8.08 -12.27
CA LYS A 131 13.95 -9.30 -13.01
C LYS A 131 14.95 -10.18 -12.25
N ASP A 132 15.56 -9.70 -11.16
CA ASP A 132 16.70 -10.36 -10.52
C ASP A 132 16.47 -10.80 -9.06
N SER A 133 15.21 -10.91 -8.59
CA SER A 133 14.92 -11.41 -7.24
C SER A 133 14.86 -12.95 -7.20
N THR A 134 15.53 -13.55 -6.21
CA THR A 134 15.70 -15.00 -6.04
C THR A 134 14.47 -15.77 -5.54
N SER A 135 13.44 -15.12 -4.98
CA SER A 135 12.29 -15.83 -4.40
C SER A 135 11.08 -15.93 -5.33
N TRP A 136 10.47 -17.12 -5.40
CA TRP A 136 9.28 -17.39 -6.21
C TRP A 136 8.10 -16.48 -5.84
N LEU A 137 7.87 -16.25 -4.55
CA LEU A 137 6.72 -15.47 -4.07
C LEU A 137 6.81 -14.00 -4.49
N PHE A 138 8.00 -13.39 -4.41
CA PHE A 138 8.20 -12.01 -4.84
C PHE A 138 8.00 -11.85 -6.35
N ARG A 139 8.51 -12.80 -7.14
CA ARG A 139 8.26 -12.86 -8.59
C ARG A 139 6.78 -13.02 -8.92
N LEU A 140 6.06 -13.85 -8.18
CA LEU A 140 4.61 -14.01 -8.36
C LEU A 140 3.86 -12.73 -8.02
N TYR A 141 4.23 -12.09 -6.90
CA TYR A 141 3.65 -10.83 -6.43
C TYR A 141 3.79 -9.70 -7.46
N TYR A 142 5.01 -9.42 -7.94
CA TYR A 142 5.22 -8.35 -8.92
C TYR A 142 4.91 -8.76 -10.37
N GLY A 143 4.98 -10.05 -10.68
CA GLY A 143 4.71 -10.57 -12.02
C GLY A 143 3.22 -10.74 -12.35
N ASN A 144 2.37 -10.98 -11.36
CA ASN A 144 0.93 -11.17 -11.56
C ASN A 144 0.12 -10.06 -10.87
N ARG A 145 -0.42 -9.14 -11.68
CA ARG A 145 -1.22 -7.99 -11.20
C ARG A 145 -2.46 -8.39 -10.42
N ILE A 146 -3.10 -9.51 -10.76
CA ILE A 146 -4.30 -9.99 -10.05
C ILE A 146 -3.92 -10.46 -8.65
N PHE A 147 -2.82 -11.21 -8.55
CA PHE A 147 -2.32 -11.68 -7.25
C PHE A 147 -1.84 -10.52 -6.36
N MET A 148 -1.14 -9.54 -6.94
CA MET A 148 -0.78 -8.29 -6.24
C MET A 148 -2.01 -7.58 -5.68
N CYS A 149 -3.03 -7.40 -6.52
CA CYS A 149 -4.30 -6.77 -6.15
C CYS A 149 -4.98 -7.53 -5.01
N TYR A 150 -5.11 -8.85 -5.12
CA TYR A 150 -5.65 -9.70 -4.07
C TYR A 150 -4.95 -9.50 -2.73
N CYS A 151 -3.63 -9.50 -2.70
CA CYS A 151 -2.85 -9.29 -1.47
C CYS A 151 -3.04 -7.88 -0.87
N CYS A 152 -3.06 -6.83 -1.70
CA CYS A 152 -3.29 -5.46 -1.23
C CYS A 152 -4.71 -5.27 -0.69
N VAL A 153 -5.72 -5.69 -1.45
CA VAL A 153 -7.13 -5.65 -1.04
C VAL A 153 -7.33 -6.44 0.24
N SER A 154 -6.72 -7.63 0.35
CA SER A 154 -6.83 -8.46 1.55
C SER A 154 -6.30 -7.76 2.80
N CYS A 155 -5.20 -7.00 2.69
CA CYS A 155 -4.67 -6.24 3.84
C CYS A 155 -5.64 -5.16 4.29
N GLU A 156 -6.11 -4.31 3.36
CA GLU A 156 -7.00 -3.21 3.70
C GLU A 156 -8.34 -3.71 4.23
N VAL A 157 -8.92 -4.71 3.59
CA VAL A 157 -10.19 -5.32 4.01
C VAL A 157 -10.04 -6.01 5.37
N LEU A 158 -8.93 -6.71 5.63
CA LEU A 158 -8.67 -7.31 6.95
C LEU A 158 -8.69 -6.25 8.06
N TYR A 159 -8.01 -5.12 7.85
CA TYR A 159 -7.94 -4.04 8.82
C TYR A 159 -9.30 -3.38 9.07
N ILE A 160 -10.10 -3.20 8.01
CA ILE A 160 -11.48 -2.71 8.11
C ILE A 160 -12.36 -3.69 8.90
N ILE A 161 -12.26 -5.00 8.60
CA ILE A 161 -13.00 -6.04 9.33
C ILE A 161 -12.63 -6.01 10.81
N LEU A 162 -11.33 -5.98 11.13
CA LEU A 162 -10.85 -5.91 12.50
C LEU A 162 -11.38 -4.68 13.23
N LEU A 163 -11.45 -3.52 12.57
CA LEU A 163 -12.02 -2.33 13.18
C LEU A 163 -13.53 -2.47 13.46
N LEU A 164 -14.28 -3.07 12.53
CA LEU A 164 -15.74 -3.24 12.63
C LEU A 164 -16.14 -4.27 13.70
N ILE A 165 -15.40 -5.37 13.83
CA ILE A 165 -15.72 -6.43 14.80
C ILE A 165 -15.32 -6.06 16.24
N ALA A 166 -14.39 -5.11 16.40
CA ALA A 166 -13.96 -4.67 17.71
C ALA A 166 -15.12 -4.04 18.48
N LYS A 167 -15.49 -4.62 19.63
CA LYS A 167 -16.62 -4.10 20.43
C LYS A 167 -16.12 -3.14 21.50
N ASN A 168 -15.10 -3.55 22.23
CA ASN A 168 -14.48 -2.76 23.30
C ASN A 168 -13.09 -2.27 22.92
N GLN A 169 -12.62 -1.22 23.59
CA GLN A 169 -11.20 -0.89 23.55
C GLN A 169 -10.43 -1.91 24.39
N THR A 170 -9.24 -2.30 23.93
CA THR A 170 -8.29 -3.24 24.56
C THR A 170 -8.60 -4.73 24.44
N GLU A 171 -9.35 -5.15 23.43
CA GLU A 171 -9.62 -6.57 23.17
C GLU A 171 -8.34 -7.34 22.78
N ASN A 172 -8.23 -8.59 23.19
CA ASN A 172 -7.14 -9.45 22.74
C ASN A 172 -7.36 -9.86 21.28
N LEU A 173 -6.40 -9.53 20.42
CA LEU A 173 -6.47 -9.75 18.97
C LEU A 173 -6.73 -11.22 18.62
N LEU A 174 -5.99 -12.15 19.26
CA LEU A 174 -6.11 -13.58 18.97
C LEU A 174 -7.49 -14.10 19.36
N ASN A 175 -8.01 -13.68 20.51
CA ASN A 175 -9.32 -14.11 20.97
C ASN A 175 -10.42 -13.66 20.01
N VAL A 176 -10.38 -12.39 19.55
CA VAL A 176 -11.39 -11.86 18.62
C VAL A 176 -11.32 -12.57 17.27
N VAL A 177 -10.12 -12.78 16.73
CA VAL A 177 -9.93 -13.48 15.45
C VAL A 177 -10.39 -14.94 15.56
N VAL A 178 -9.95 -15.68 16.58
CA VAL A 178 -10.32 -17.08 16.77
C VAL A 178 -11.83 -17.22 17.00
N ALA A 179 -12.42 -16.39 17.88
CA ALA A 179 -13.85 -16.42 18.12
C ALA A 179 -14.66 -16.17 16.84
N THR A 180 -14.23 -15.21 16.01
CA THR A 180 -14.89 -14.91 14.73
C THR A 180 -14.75 -16.07 13.74
N LEU A 181 -13.58 -16.71 13.67
CA LEU A 181 -13.35 -17.86 12.79
C LEU A 181 -14.17 -19.08 13.21
N THR A 182 -14.37 -19.31 14.51
CA THR A 182 -15.13 -20.46 15.02
C THR A 182 -16.65 -20.37 14.77
N GLN A 183 -17.18 -19.19 14.43
CA GLN A 183 -18.61 -19.00 14.21
C GLN A 183 -19.12 -19.56 12.87
N ILE A 184 -18.23 -19.95 11.94
CA ILE A 184 -18.56 -20.52 10.61
C ILE A 184 -19.63 -19.68 9.87
N SER A 185 -19.49 -18.35 9.94
CA SER A 185 -20.34 -17.38 9.25
C SER A 185 -19.71 -16.91 7.93
N PRO A 186 -20.45 -16.24 7.03
CA PRO A 186 -19.86 -15.61 5.84
C PRO A 186 -18.69 -14.66 6.18
N LEU A 187 -18.78 -13.97 7.32
CA LEU A 187 -17.72 -13.13 7.85
C LEU A 187 -16.47 -13.93 8.23
N SER A 188 -16.63 -15.12 8.82
CA SER A 188 -15.50 -16.01 9.14
C SER A 188 -14.73 -16.44 7.90
N PHE A 189 -15.45 -16.75 6.79
CA PHE A 189 -14.83 -17.12 5.53
C PHE A 189 -14.07 -15.95 4.90
N LEU A 190 -14.68 -14.76 4.91
CA LEU A 190 -14.04 -13.53 4.44
C LEU A 190 -12.78 -13.19 5.27
N LEU A 191 -12.87 -13.34 6.60
CA LEU A 191 -11.74 -13.13 7.50
C LEU A 191 -10.61 -14.13 7.21
N ALA A 192 -10.92 -15.41 7.01
CA ALA A 192 -9.92 -16.42 6.66
C ALA A 192 -9.23 -16.11 5.32
N LEU A 193 -9.99 -15.73 4.29
CA LEU A 193 -9.44 -15.38 2.98
C LEU A 193 -8.52 -14.16 3.07
N THR A 194 -8.96 -13.11 3.75
CA THR A 194 -8.17 -11.88 3.91
C THR A 194 -6.92 -12.09 4.76
N LEU A 195 -6.97 -12.96 5.78
CA LEU A 195 -5.78 -13.39 6.55
C LEU A 195 -4.74 -14.10 5.67
N LEU A 196 -5.17 -14.94 4.73
CA LEU A 196 -4.26 -15.59 3.78
C LEU A 196 -3.58 -14.56 2.87
N GLY A 197 -4.36 -13.65 2.26
CA GLY A 197 -3.79 -12.60 1.42
C GLY A 197 -2.85 -11.65 2.18
N TRP A 198 -3.22 -11.31 3.42
CA TRP A 198 -2.41 -10.49 4.32
C TRP A 198 -1.08 -11.16 4.68
N SER A 199 -1.09 -12.44 5.06
CA SER A 199 0.14 -13.15 5.45
C SER A 199 1.14 -13.25 4.28
N MET A 200 0.63 -13.48 3.06
CA MET A 200 1.43 -13.44 1.85
C MET A 200 2.03 -12.04 1.62
N LYS A 201 1.24 -10.97 1.81
CA LYS A 201 1.73 -9.59 1.68
C LYS A 201 2.81 -9.25 2.71
N GLN A 202 2.66 -9.65 3.98
CA GLN A 202 3.69 -9.41 5.00
C GLN A 202 4.99 -10.16 4.68
N THR A 203 4.89 -11.39 4.18
CA THR A 203 6.04 -12.16 3.71
C THR A 203 6.74 -11.45 2.55
N VAL A 204 5.98 -10.93 1.59
CA VAL A 204 6.51 -10.13 0.47
C VAL A 204 7.22 -8.88 0.98
N ASN A 205 6.66 -8.15 1.95
CA ASN A 205 7.29 -6.94 2.50
C ASN A 205 8.66 -7.27 3.14
N ILE A 206 8.79 -8.39 3.85
CA ILE A 206 10.09 -8.85 4.39
C ILE A 206 11.08 -9.15 3.28
N ILE A 207 10.65 -9.92 2.27
CA ILE A 207 11.50 -10.26 1.13
C ILE A 207 11.94 -8.99 0.38
N GLN A 208 11.00 -8.07 0.14
CA GLN A 208 11.24 -6.79 -0.52
C GLN A 208 12.32 -5.99 0.22
N MET A 209 12.22 -5.92 1.55
CA MET A 209 13.21 -5.24 2.37
C MET A 209 14.61 -5.84 2.20
N LYS A 210 14.72 -7.18 2.25
CA LYS A 210 15.99 -7.87 2.04
C LYS A 210 16.55 -7.61 0.64
N THR A 211 15.73 -7.81 -0.39
CA THR A 211 16.15 -7.61 -1.80
C THR A 211 16.58 -6.17 -2.05
N ALA A 212 15.91 -5.18 -1.46
CA ALA A 212 16.32 -3.78 -1.56
C ALA A 212 17.68 -3.51 -0.90
N ALA A 213 17.93 -4.13 0.27
CA ALA A 213 19.22 -4.03 0.94
C ALA A 213 20.34 -4.66 0.09
N ASP A 214 20.10 -5.83 -0.50
CA ASP A 214 21.06 -6.51 -1.39
C ASP A 214 21.44 -5.60 -2.58
N VAL A 215 20.47 -4.90 -3.17
CA VAL A 215 20.72 -3.94 -4.26
C VAL A 215 21.62 -2.77 -3.82
N CYS A 216 21.41 -2.22 -2.62
CA CYS A 216 22.27 -1.16 -2.09
C CYS A 216 23.71 -1.65 -1.89
N VAL A 217 23.88 -2.86 -1.35
CA VAL A 217 25.22 -3.46 -1.16
C VAL A 217 25.91 -3.68 -2.50
N LEU A 218 25.21 -4.20 -3.51
CA LEU A 218 25.76 -4.37 -4.85
C LEU A 218 26.17 -3.04 -5.48
N TYR A 219 25.36 -2.00 -5.31
CA TYR A 219 25.70 -0.65 -5.76
C TYR A 219 27.01 -0.14 -5.12
N ASP A 220 27.20 -0.36 -3.83
CA ASP A 220 28.43 0.04 -3.13
C ASP A 220 29.66 -0.75 -3.60
N ILE A 221 29.51 -2.06 -3.83
CA ILE A 221 30.57 -2.92 -4.40
C ILE A 221 30.99 -2.40 -5.78
N GLU A 222 30.03 -2.14 -6.68
CA GLU A 222 30.31 -1.60 -8.01
C GLU A 222 30.99 -0.22 -7.96
N LYS A 223 30.57 0.63 -7.02
CA LYS A 223 31.16 1.95 -6.82
C LYS A 223 32.61 1.87 -6.33
N GLN A 224 32.94 0.88 -5.50
CA GLN A 224 34.32 0.65 -5.05
C GLN A 224 35.21 0.15 -6.21
N HIS A 225 34.71 -0.77 -7.04
CA HIS A 225 35.45 -1.24 -8.23
C HIS A 225 35.70 -0.17 -9.29
N LYS A 226 34.92 0.92 -9.30
CA LYS A 226 35.07 2.06 -10.22
C LYS A 226 35.97 3.17 -9.68
N LYS A 227 36.49 3.08 -8.45
CA LYS A 227 37.49 4.03 -7.97
C LYS A 227 38.86 3.68 -8.59
N PRO A 228 39.55 4.66 -9.21
CA PRO A 228 40.88 4.45 -9.78
C PRO A 228 41.92 4.08 -8.73
#